data_AF-A0A9D5U4F7-F1
#
_entry.id   AF-A0A9D5U4F7-F1
#
_cell.length_a   1.000
_cell.length_b   1.000
_cell.length_c   1.000
_cell.angle_alpha   90.00
_cell.angle_beta   90.00
_cell.angle_gamma   90.00
#
_symmetry.space_group_name_H-M   'P 1'
#
loop_
_entity.id
_entity.type
_entity.pdbx_description
1 polymer ?
#
loop_
_entity_poly.entity_id
_entity_poly.type
_entity_poly.pdbx_seq_one_letter_code
_entity_poly.pdbx_strand_id
1 'polypeptide(L)'
;MLRKRSQRQKARAATQVAAPESPPPAARPPRGRRRWLRLAMAALLAYMVVFSVLLGLGLAYVMDILESLDPELARMETYRPKQVTRVLDRDGALVGEIFEEKRELVPFSDMCQYEAGQPRWYLIQALVATEDKNYFRHYGVDPEGILRAAWVNLKAGSIREGGSTLTQQLAKDMILTATRTWERKIREAFLALRITQRYTKEETLEIYLNQVEFGHDIHGIGAAAQFYFNKHVSELSLEECATLVGLLKAPTRYSPIINPKRSAERMRVVLARMREEGYLSERELARARDRTLRLAGRRGSVRRIVKMPYFLDYVSRDLAGSGMFGTRKSPGALSEQYKLTYDDIREQGFVVRTTLDPNLQEISENALRAGVRAIEQERRRHSWYWGDSEPPPWPTRLSDGAVLDAVIEASSEDTLTVRLSLDGSRVVVAASPEHPARRWMTEYGVLDKGFHVRVIAHASIPPLTREVRGDKAYTFTLMDEPHVQGAVVLLEWPRAGLRRWSAEPTTPKATSSAPRRPSASRARPSSPSSTPRPWRSGKSG
;
A
#
# COMPACT_ATOMS: atom_id res chain seq x y z
N MET A 1 -71.56 -29.84 111.51
CA MET A 1 -71.29 -28.39 111.50
C MET A 1 -70.53 -28.01 110.22
N LEU A 2 -71.09 -27.05 109.47
CA LEU A 2 -70.42 -25.98 108.69
C LEU A 2 -69.45 -26.27 107.53
N ARG A 3 -69.94 -25.95 106.31
CA ARG A 3 -69.38 -25.09 105.21
C ARG A 3 -69.45 -25.79 103.84
N LYS A 4 -70.41 -25.41 102.98
CA LYS A 4 -70.47 -24.26 102.05
C LYS A 4 -69.72 -24.46 100.72
N ARG A 5 -70.54 -24.59 99.66
CA ARG A 5 -70.52 -23.88 98.36
C ARG A 5 -69.37 -24.09 97.36
N SER A 6 -69.77 -23.96 96.08
CA SER A 6 -68.96 -23.71 94.87
C SER A 6 -68.44 -24.99 94.24
N GLN A 7 -68.76 -25.40 93.01
CA GLN A 7 -68.90 -24.67 91.74
C GLN A 7 -69.77 -25.53 90.81
N ARG A 8 -70.82 -24.96 90.22
CA ARG A 8 -70.93 -24.69 88.77
C ARG A 8 -70.75 -25.95 87.91
N GLN A 9 -71.87 -26.50 87.46
CA GLN A 9 -72.40 -26.30 86.10
C GLN A 9 -71.70 -27.18 85.07
N LYS A 10 -72.54 -27.98 84.39
CA LYS A 10 -72.30 -28.62 83.09
C LYS A 10 -71.32 -29.82 83.15
N ALA A 11 -71.59 -30.94 82.54
CA ALA A 11 -72.81 -31.37 81.87
C ALA A 11 -72.76 -32.90 81.80
N ARG A 12 -73.96 -33.49 81.91
CA ARG A 12 -74.29 -34.80 81.35
C ARG A 12 -73.73 -34.95 79.94
N ALA A 13 -72.93 -35.99 79.71
CA ALA A 13 -72.94 -36.81 78.49
C ALA A 13 -71.74 -37.79 78.52
N ALA A 14 -71.96 -38.96 79.13
CA ALA A 14 -71.18 -40.18 78.98
C ALA A 14 -72.22 -41.22 78.55
N THR A 15 -72.11 -42.03 77.50
CA THR A 15 -71.00 -42.46 76.65
C THR A 15 -71.66 -43.03 75.39
N GLN A 16 -71.31 -42.56 74.19
CA GLN A 16 -71.69 -43.21 72.93
C GLN A 16 -70.44 -43.86 72.34
N VAL A 17 -70.55 -45.16 72.07
CA VAL A 17 -69.50 -46.04 71.55
C VAL A 17 -69.13 -45.61 70.12
N ALA A 18 -67.85 -45.34 69.88
CA ALA A 18 -67.31 -44.99 68.57
C ALA A 18 -66.93 -46.26 67.78
N ALA A 19 -67.48 -46.38 66.56
CA ALA A 19 -67.06 -47.34 65.54
C ALA A 19 -65.82 -46.82 64.78
N PRO A 20 -64.99 -47.70 64.17
CA PRO A 20 -63.75 -47.28 63.51
C PRO A 20 -64.04 -46.52 62.20
N GLU A 21 -63.44 -45.34 62.05
CA GLU A 21 -63.48 -44.55 60.82
C GLU A 21 -62.75 -45.27 59.67
N SER A 22 -63.40 -45.33 58.51
CA SER A 22 -62.82 -45.77 57.24
C SER A 22 -61.80 -44.73 56.72
N PRO A 23 -60.71 -45.18 56.04
CA PRO A 23 -59.68 -44.25 55.58
C PRO A 23 -60.22 -43.31 54.48
N PRO A 24 -59.73 -42.06 54.41
CA PRO A 24 -60.21 -41.09 53.44
C PRO A 24 -59.84 -41.51 52.00
N PRO A 25 -60.66 -41.17 50.99
CA PRO A 25 -60.38 -41.53 49.60
C PRO A 25 -59.14 -40.79 49.10
N ALA A 26 -58.21 -41.52 48.46
CA ALA A 26 -57.00 -40.96 47.88
C ALA A 26 -57.32 -39.80 46.92
N ALA A 27 -56.72 -38.63 47.18
CA ALA A 27 -56.90 -37.43 46.36
C ALA A 27 -56.49 -37.68 44.90
N ARG A 28 -57.45 -37.60 43.98
CA ARG A 28 -57.18 -37.72 42.53
C ARG A 28 -56.28 -36.54 42.10
N PRO A 29 -55.18 -36.76 41.38
CA PRO A 29 -54.29 -35.67 40.97
C PRO A 29 -55.05 -34.67 40.08
N PRO A 30 -54.78 -33.35 40.19
CA PRO A 30 -55.54 -32.32 39.49
C PRO A 30 -55.41 -32.49 37.97
N ARG A 31 -56.56 -32.68 37.30
CA ARG A 31 -56.67 -32.96 35.86
C ARG A 31 -56.07 -31.86 34.96
N GLY A 32 -55.82 -30.66 35.48
CA GLY A 32 -55.22 -29.54 34.74
C GLY A 32 -53.70 -29.64 34.52
N ARG A 33 -52.96 -30.27 35.44
CA ARG A 33 -51.48 -30.33 35.38
C ARG A 33 -50.98 -31.13 34.17
N ARG A 34 -51.70 -32.18 33.78
CA ARG A 34 -51.40 -33.01 32.59
C ARG A 34 -51.68 -32.26 31.27
N ARG A 35 -52.60 -31.30 31.24
CA ARG A 35 -52.87 -30.47 30.04
C ARG A 35 -51.78 -29.42 29.83
N TRP A 36 -51.36 -28.72 30.88
CA TRP A 36 -50.24 -27.77 30.82
C TRP A 36 -48.90 -28.45 30.47
N LEU A 37 -48.63 -29.64 31.00
CA LEU A 37 -47.46 -30.44 30.62
C LEU A 37 -47.49 -30.83 29.13
N ARG A 38 -48.65 -31.22 28.58
CA ARG A 38 -48.79 -31.53 27.15
C ARG A 38 -48.62 -30.30 26.26
N LEU A 39 -49.12 -29.14 26.68
CA LEU A 39 -48.95 -27.87 25.96
C LEU A 39 -47.49 -27.38 26.00
N ALA A 40 -46.83 -27.46 27.16
CA ALA A 40 -45.41 -27.13 27.29
C ALA A 40 -44.53 -28.08 26.46
N MET A 41 -44.85 -29.37 26.46
CA MET A 41 -44.12 -30.36 25.65
C MET A 41 -44.37 -30.16 24.14
N ALA A 42 -45.59 -29.83 23.73
CA ALA A 42 -45.90 -29.47 22.34
C ALA A 42 -45.22 -28.17 21.91
N ALA A 43 -45.14 -27.16 22.78
CA ALA A 43 -44.42 -25.92 22.53
C ALA A 43 -42.91 -26.15 22.43
N LEU A 44 -42.33 -27.00 23.28
CA LEU A 44 -40.93 -27.40 23.19
C LEU A 44 -40.66 -28.17 21.89
N LEU A 45 -41.54 -29.10 21.50
CA LEU A 45 -41.42 -29.82 20.23
C LEU A 45 -41.52 -28.89 19.03
N ALA A 46 -42.48 -27.96 19.03
CA ALA A 46 -42.60 -26.94 18.00
C ALA A 46 -41.35 -26.05 17.93
N TYR A 47 -40.81 -25.63 19.09
CA TYR A 47 -39.55 -24.90 19.16
C TYR A 47 -38.38 -25.71 18.57
N MET A 48 -38.25 -26.99 18.93
CA MET A 48 -37.20 -27.87 18.41
C MET A 48 -37.33 -28.09 16.90
N VAL A 49 -38.56 -28.23 16.37
CA VAL A 49 -38.81 -28.35 14.93
C VAL A 49 -38.44 -27.06 14.21
N VAL A 50 -38.91 -25.90 14.70
CA VAL A 50 -38.57 -24.59 14.13
C VAL A 50 -37.06 -24.35 14.18
N PHE A 51 -36.42 -24.65 15.32
CA PHE A 51 -34.97 -24.55 15.46
C PHE A 51 -34.23 -25.47 14.49
N SER A 52 -34.70 -26.71 14.29
CA SER A 52 -34.09 -27.66 13.36
C SER A 52 -34.27 -27.22 11.90
N VAL A 53 -35.42 -26.66 11.53
CA VAL A 53 -35.66 -26.10 10.20
C VAL A 53 -34.77 -24.88 9.96
N LEU A 54 -34.69 -23.96 10.92
CA LEU A 54 -33.80 -22.80 10.83
C LEU A 54 -32.33 -23.19 10.77
N LEU A 55 -31.92 -24.20 11.54
CA LEU A 55 -30.57 -24.75 11.50
C LEU A 55 -30.29 -25.40 10.14
N GLY A 56 -31.23 -26.18 9.61
CA GLY A 56 -31.12 -26.80 8.28
C GLY A 56 -31.02 -25.78 7.16
N LEU A 57 -31.86 -24.74 7.18
CA LEU A 57 -31.80 -23.62 6.22
C LEU A 57 -30.49 -22.84 6.36
N GLY A 58 -30.03 -22.59 7.59
CA GLY A 58 -28.74 -21.95 7.85
C GLY A 58 -27.57 -22.79 7.34
N LEU A 59 -27.61 -24.12 7.53
CA LEU A 59 -26.60 -25.03 7.03
C LEU A 59 -26.59 -25.09 5.51
N ALA A 60 -27.77 -25.16 4.87
CA ALA A 60 -27.92 -25.12 3.42
C ALA A 60 -27.36 -23.80 2.84
N TYR A 61 -27.66 -22.66 3.48
CA TYR A 61 -27.11 -21.37 3.08
C TYR A 61 -25.58 -21.30 3.23
N VAL A 62 -25.02 -21.88 4.30
CA VAL A 62 -23.56 -22.00 4.44
C VAL A 62 -22.98 -22.89 3.33
N MET A 63 -23.60 -24.02 3.01
CA MET A 63 -23.13 -24.90 1.94
C MET A 63 -23.14 -24.21 0.56
N ASP A 64 -24.17 -23.42 0.26
CA ASP A 64 -24.25 -22.59 -0.95
C ASP A 64 -23.08 -21.58 -1.02
N ILE A 65 -22.79 -20.89 0.10
CA ILE A 65 -21.60 -20.03 0.19
C ILE A 65 -20.32 -20.83 -0.08
N LEU A 66 -20.19 -22.02 0.50
CA LEU A 66 -18.99 -22.85 0.35
C LEU A 66 -18.77 -23.33 -1.09
N GLU A 67 -19.83 -23.70 -1.82
CA GLU A 67 -19.73 -24.05 -3.25
C GLU A 67 -19.29 -22.85 -4.10
N SER A 68 -19.73 -21.64 -3.72
CA SER A 68 -19.29 -20.41 -4.40
C SER A 68 -17.81 -20.02 -4.18
N LEU A 69 -17.07 -20.76 -3.33
CA LEU A 69 -15.65 -20.49 -3.00
C LEU A 69 -14.65 -21.19 -3.93
N ASP A 70 -15.08 -22.09 -4.82
CA ASP A 70 -14.16 -22.79 -5.73
C ASP A 70 -13.29 -21.85 -6.59
N PRO A 71 -13.80 -20.74 -7.16
CA PRO A 71 -12.97 -19.78 -7.89
C PRO A 71 -11.94 -19.08 -7.01
N GLU A 72 -12.28 -18.84 -5.73
CA GLU A 72 -11.40 -18.20 -4.75
C GLU A 72 -10.26 -19.14 -4.32
N LEU A 73 -10.55 -20.44 -4.19
CA LEU A 73 -9.55 -21.48 -3.92
C LEU A 73 -8.58 -21.66 -5.10
N ALA A 74 -9.06 -21.62 -6.34
CA ALA A 74 -8.21 -21.68 -7.52
C ALA A 74 -7.26 -20.45 -7.63
N ARG A 75 -7.70 -19.28 -7.14
CA ARG A 75 -6.85 -18.08 -7.06
C ARG A 75 -5.71 -18.23 -6.05
N MET A 76 -5.87 -19.00 -4.96
CA MET A 76 -4.76 -19.28 -4.04
C MET A 76 -3.61 -20.02 -4.73
N GLU A 77 -3.94 -21.06 -5.48
CA GLU A 77 -2.95 -21.93 -6.13
C GLU A 77 -2.17 -21.20 -7.22
N THR A 78 -2.78 -20.16 -7.80
CA THR A 78 -2.21 -19.35 -8.87
C THR A 78 -1.78 -17.96 -8.41
N TYR A 79 -1.88 -17.66 -7.11
CA TYR A 79 -1.57 -16.34 -6.56
C TYR A 79 -0.11 -16.00 -6.81
N ARG A 80 0.12 -14.88 -7.50
CA ARG A 80 1.44 -14.28 -7.67
C ARG A 80 1.39 -12.88 -7.06
N PRO A 81 2.17 -12.61 -6.00
CA PRO A 81 2.21 -11.27 -5.43
C PRO A 81 2.75 -10.28 -6.46
N LYS A 82 2.27 -9.03 -6.40
CA LYS A 82 2.82 -7.93 -7.20
C LYS A 82 4.31 -7.78 -6.91
N GLN A 83 5.10 -7.65 -7.97
CA GLN A 83 6.56 -7.56 -7.92
C GLN A 83 7.05 -6.24 -8.52
N VAL A 84 8.15 -5.74 -7.96
CA VAL A 84 8.78 -4.48 -8.35
C VAL A 84 9.53 -4.63 -9.66
N THR A 85 9.24 -3.79 -10.64
CA THR A 85 10.03 -3.69 -11.88
C THR A 85 11.27 -2.85 -11.64
N ARG A 86 12.43 -3.38 -12.00
CA ARG A 86 13.74 -2.74 -11.82
C ARG A 86 14.25 -2.19 -13.13
N VAL A 87 14.65 -0.91 -13.13
CA VAL A 87 15.26 -0.25 -14.28
C VAL A 87 16.75 -0.12 -14.03
N LEU A 88 17.55 -0.65 -14.95
CA LEU A 88 19.01 -0.66 -14.90
C LEU A 88 19.58 0.30 -15.95
N ASP A 89 20.74 0.89 -15.69
CA ASP A 89 21.48 1.70 -16.65
C ASP A 89 22.26 0.84 -17.66
N ARG A 90 23.02 1.49 -18.54
CA ARG A 90 23.82 0.80 -19.57
C ARG A 90 24.88 -0.14 -19.00
N ASP A 91 25.34 0.14 -17.79
CA ASP A 91 26.38 -0.60 -17.08
C ASP A 91 25.76 -1.69 -16.17
N GLY A 92 24.43 -1.75 -16.09
CA GLY A 92 23.67 -2.71 -15.30
C GLY A 92 23.43 -2.30 -13.86
N ALA A 93 23.75 -1.08 -13.46
CA ALA A 93 23.46 -0.57 -12.12
C ALA A 93 22.00 -0.10 -12.01
N LEU A 94 21.41 -0.21 -10.81
CA LEU A 94 20.01 0.14 -10.57
C LEU A 94 19.80 1.66 -10.66
N VAL A 95 18.98 2.08 -11.62
CA VAL A 95 18.53 3.47 -11.82
C VAL A 95 17.33 3.78 -10.95
N GLY A 96 16.37 2.85 -10.88
CA GLY A 96 15.18 3.02 -10.07
C GLY A 96 14.21 1.86 -10.20
N GLU A 97 13.13 1.97 -9.45
CA GLU A 97 12.11 0.94 -9.32
C GLU A 97 10.74 1.51 -9.70
N ILE A 98 9.97 0.72 -10.45
CA ILE A 98 8.59 1.01 -10.84
C ILE A 98 7.71 -0.05 -10.19
N PHE A 99 6.76 0.39 -9.37
CA PHE A 99 5.89 -0.51 -8.62
C PHE A 99 4.59 0.16 -8.24
N GLU A 100 3.57 -0.67 -8.03
CA GLU A 100 2.41 -0.32 -7.22
C GLU A 100 2.61 -0.74 -5.76
N GLU A 101 3.07 -1.96 -5.53
CA GLU A 101 3.41 -2.46 -4.21
C GLU A 101 4.92 -2.74 -4.14
N LYS A 102 5.64 -2.04 -3.26
CA LYS A 102 7.04 -2.34 -3.03
C LYS A 102 7.17 -3.51 -2.06
N ARG A 103 7.56 -4.67 -2.59
CA ARG A 103 7.74 -5.90 -1.83
C ARG A 103 9.16 -6.46 -1.95
N GLU A 104 9.66 -6.97 -0.85
CA GLU A 104 10.87 -7.79 -0.78
C GLU A 104 10.51 -9.06 -0.01
N LEU A 105 10.55 -10.20 -0.69
CA LEU A 105 10.19 -11.49 -0.12
C LEU A 105 11.31 -11.95 0.80
N VAL A 106 10.95 -12.24 2.05
CA VAL A 106 11.86 -12.73 3.08
C VAL A 106 11.37 -14.10 3.54
N PRO A 107 12.21 -15.15 3.55
CA PRO A 107 11.82 -16.45 4.09
C PRO A 107 11.67 -16.39 5.61
N PHE A 108 10.87 -17.28 6.19
CA PHE A 108 10.60 -17.32 7.63
C PHE A 108 11.88 -17.42 8.47
N SER A 109 12.88 -18.17 7.98
CA SER A 109 14.19 -18.31 8.64
C SER A 109 14.90 -16.98 8.90
N ASP A 110 14.71 -16.02 7.99
CA ASP A 110 15.39 -14.73 7.99
C ASP A 110 14.62 -13.70 8.84
N MET A 111 13.39 -14.04 9.25
CA MET A 111 12.59 -13.28 10.20
C MET A 111 13.03 -13.52 11.66
N CYS A 112 14.02 -14.37 11.90
CA CYS A 112 14.68 -14.54 13.19
C CYS A 112 15.72 -13.43 13.40
N GLN A 113 15.58 -12.68 14.50
CA GLN A 113 16.56 -11.69 14.93
C GLN A 113 17.70 -12.38 15.69
N TYR A 114 18.90 -11.82 15.65
CA TYR A 114 20.03 -12.31 16.46
C TYR A 114 20.48 -11.25 17.46
N GLU A 115 20.45 -11.59 18.75
CA GLU A 115 20.93 -10.71 19.82
C GLU A 115 21.94 -11.45 20.69
N ALA A 116 23.16 -10.90 20.80
CA ALA A 116 24.29 -11.52 21.50
C ALA A 116 24.57 -12.98 21.04
N GLY A 117 24.39 -13.25 19.74
CA GLY A 117 24.61 -14.58 19.14
C GLY A 117 23.49 -15.59 19.39
N GLN A 118 22.39 -15.19 20.03
CA GLN A 118 21.23 -16.06 20.28
C GLN A 118 20.07 -15.71 19.35
N PRO A 119 19.37 -16.70 18.76
CA PRO A 119 18.19 -16.47 17.95
C PRO A 119 17.03 -15.95 18.82
N ARG A 120 16.37 -14.92 18.32
CA ARG A 120 15.22 -14.25 18.94
C ARG A 120 14.12 -14.11 17.90
N TRP A 121 12.88 -14.32 18.33
CA TRP A 121 11.71 -14.27 17.45
C TRP A 121 10.84 -13.06 17.78
N TYR A 122 11.45 -11.92 18.07
CA TYR A 122 10.75 -10.72 18.54
C TYR A 122 9.66 -10.27 17.59
N LEU A 123 9.90 -10.34 16.28
CA LEU A 123 8.88 -10.01 15.27
C LEU A 123 7.65 -10.92 15.37
N ILE A 124 7.87 -12.24 15.37
CA ILE A 124 6.79 -13.24 15.43
C ILE A 124 6.05 -13.15 16.76
N GLN A 125 6.78 -13.03 17.87
CA GLN A 125 6.22 -12.89 19.20
C GLN A 125 5.40 -11.59 19.34
N ALA A 126 5.88 -10.48 18.79
CA ALA A 126 5.15 -9.21 18.77
C ALA A 126 3.83 -9.33 17.99
N LEU A 127 3.89 -9.97 16.82
CA LEU A 127 2.72 -10.21 15.97
C LEU A 127 1.69 -11.09 16.67
N VAL A 128 2.11 -12.28 17.12
CA VAL A 128 1.24 -13.25 17.81
C VAL A 128 0.65 -12.65 19.09
N ALA A 129 1.46 -11.98 19.93
CA ALA A 129 0.95 -11.37 21.15
C ALA A 129 -0.10 -10.28 20.91
N THR A 130 -0.02 -9.57 19.78
CA THR A 130 -0.89 -8.42 19.49
C THR A 130 -2.13 -8.80 18.69
N GLU A 131 -1.97 -9.65 17.67
CA GLU A 131 -3.02 -9.94 16.68
C GLU A 131 -3.71 -11.29 16.95
N ASP A 132 -2.99 -12.30 17.46
CA ASP A 132 -3.52 -13.66 17.59
C ASP A 132 -2.74 -14.50 18.60
N LYS A 133 -3.01 -14.30 19.90
CA LYS A 133 -2.22 -14.93 20.98
C LYS A 133 -2.25 -16.46 21.00
N ASN A 134 -3.32 -17.04 20.44
CA ASN A 134 -3.53 -18.48 20.38
C ASN A 134 -3.08 -19.07 19.04
N TYR A 135 -2.38 -18.31 18.20
CA TYR A 135 -2.07 -18.65 16.82
C TYR A 135 -1.58 -20.09 16.62
N PHE A 136 -0.65 -20.56 17.45
CA PHE A 136 -0.07 -21.90 17.34
C PHE A 136 -0.97 -23.03 17.85
N ARG A 137 -2.07 -22.72 18.54
CA ARG A 137 -2.98 -23.71 19.14
C ARG A 137 -4.19 -24.03 18.27
N HIS A 138 -4.67 -23.08 17.49
CA HIS A 138 -5.90 -23.24 16.71
C HIS A 138 -5.64 -23.56 15.23
N TYR A 139 -6.62 -24.10 14.52
CA TYR A 139 -6.51 -24.45 13.09
C TYR A 139 -7.21 -23.38 12.25
N GLY A 140 -6.60 -22.20 12.12
CA GLY A 140 -7.09 -21.13 11.25
C GLY A 140 -8.22 -20.28 11.82
N VAL A 141 -9.08 -20.81 12.69
CA VAL A 141 -10.11 -20.07 13.43
C VAL A 141 -9.93 -20.33 14.93
N ASP A 142 -10.12 -19.31 15.79
CA ASP A 142 -10.02 -19.41 17.25
C ASP A 142 -11.41 -19.28 17.91
N PRO A 143 -12.13 -20.40 18.18
CA PRO A 143 -13.42 -20.36 18.87
C PRO A 143 -13.33 -19.76 20.28
N GLU A 144 -12.25 -20.04 21.02
CA GLU A 144 -12.04 -19.49 22.37
C GLU A 144 -11.84 -17.98 22.28
N GLY A 145 -11.04 -17.51 21.33
CA GLY A 145 -10.83 -16.10 21.03
C GLY A 145 -12.11 -15.37 20.64
N ILE A 146 -12.95 -15.99 19.81
CA ILE A 146 -14.26 -15.45 19.40
C ILE A 146 -15.19 -15.31 20.60
N LEU A 147 -15.34 -16.36 21.42
CA LEU A 147 -16.21 -16.35 22.60
C LEU A 147 -15.75 -15.32 23.63
N ARG A 148 -14.43 -15.25 23.86
CA ARG A 148 -13.82 -14.27 24.76
C ARG A 148 -14.04 -12.84 24.27
N ALA A 149 -13.81 -12.57 22.99
CA ALA A 149 -14.04 -11.25 22.40
C ALA A 149 -15.52 -10.85 22.48
N ALA A 150 -16.45 -11.79 22.22
CA ALA A 150 -17.88 -11.56 22.36
C ALA A 150 -18.26 -11.19 23.80
N TRP A 151 -17.74 -11.92 24.79
CA TRP A 151 -17.98 -11.63 26.21
C TRP A 151 -17.44 -10.26 26.63
N VAL A 152 -16.19 -9.92 26.24
CA VAL A 152 -15.58 -8.62 26.54
C VAL A 152 -16.37 -7.48 25.89
N ASN A 153 -16.76 -7.62 24.63
CA ASN A 153 -17.50 -6.60 23.89
C ASN A 153 -18.91 -6.40 24.47
N LEU A 154 -19.58 -7.48 24.89
CA LEU A 154 -20.88 -7.42 25.56
C LEU A 154 -20.79 -6.66 26.89
N LYS A 155 -19.80 -7.01 27.73
CA LYS A 155 -19.57 -6.32 29.01
C LYS A 155 -19.21 -4.83 28.82
N ALA A 156 -18.53 -4.51 27.72
CA ALA A 156 -18.09 -3.16 27.41
C ALA A 156 -19.13 -2.28 26.69
N GLY A 157 -20.22 -2.86 26.19
CA GLY A 157 -21.20 -2.19 25.33
C GLY A 157 -20.61 -1.65 24.02
N SER A 158 -19.39 -2.05 23.66
CA SER A 158 -18.62 -1.52 22.53
C SER A 158 -17.58 -2.56 22.08
N ILE A 159 -17.18 -2.50 20.80
CA ILE A 159 -16.13 -3.38 20.26
C ILE A 159 -14.79 -2.94 20.84
N ARG A 160 -14.29 -3.68 21.82
CA ARG A 160 -12.95 -3.48 22.43
C ARG A 160 -11.93 -4.49 21.94
N GLU A 161 -12.38 -5.67 21.54
CA GLU A 161 -11.53 -6.76 21.11
C GLU A 161 -12.04 -7.44 19.85
N GLY A 162 -11.12 -7.80 18.95
CA GLY A 162 -11.41 -8.59 17.76
C GLY A 162 -11.21 -10.08 18.01
N GLY A 163 -12.06 -10.92 17.42
CA GLY A 163 -11.91 -12.38 17.45
C GLY A 163 -11.36 -12.96 16.14
N SER A 164 -10.73 -12.15 15.29
CA SER A 164 -10.21 -12.63 14.00
C SER A 164 -8.77 -13.11 14.12
N THR A 165 -8.45 -14.25 13.53
CA THR A 165 -7.11 -14.86 13.56
C THR A 165 -6.21 -14.30 12.45
N LEU A 166 -4.88 -14.51 12.57
CA LEU A 166 -3.93 -14.13 11.50
C LEU A 166 -4.25 -14.84 10.18
N THR A 167 -4.67 -16.11 10.22
CA THR A 167 -5.03 -16.86 9.02
C THR A 167 -6.32 -16.33 8.37
N GLN A 168 -7.29 -15.87 9.17
CA GLN A 168 -8.48 -15.19 8.63
C GLN A 168 -8.12 -13.83 8.03
N GLN A 169 -7.22 -13.08 8.66
CA GLN A 169 -6.72 -11.82 8.11
C GLN A 169 -6.01 -12.06 6.77
N LEU A 170 -5.19 -13.11 6.67
CA LEU A 170 -4.51 -13.51 5.42
C LEU A 170 -5.52 -13.84 4.30
N ALA A 171 -6.51 -14.68 4.62
CA ALA A 171 -7.58 -15.05 3.70
C ALA A 171 -8.34 -13.81 3.18
N LYS A 172 -8.62 -12.86 4.08
CA LYS A 172 -9.27 -11.59 3.76
C LYS A 172 -8.41 -10.72 2.83
N ASP A 173 -7.13 -10.57 3.13
CA ASP A 173 -6.23 -9.68 2.37
C ASP A 173 -5.86 -10.23 0.99
N MET A 174 -5.80 -11.56 0.81
CA MET A 174 -5.38 -12.17 -0.46
C MET A 174 -6.49 -12.32 -1.50
N ILE A 175 -7.75 -12.52 -1.08
CA ILE A 175 -8.76 -13.13 -1.98
C ILE A 175 -10.11 -12.43 -1.96
N LEU A 176 -10.49 -11.90 -0.81
CA LEU A 176 -11.82 -11.37 -0.59
C LEU A 176 -11.87 -9.87 -0.83
N THR A 177 -12.97 -9.42 -1.44
CA THR A 177 -13.19 -7.99 -1.67
C THR A 177 -13.51 -7.27 -0.35
N ALA A 178 -13.28 -5.95 -0.33
CA ALA A 178 -13.35 -5.13 0.89
C ALA A 178 -14.76 -4.96 1.50
N THR A 179 -15.80 -5.55 0.92
CA THR A 179 -17.20 -5.45 1.39
C THR A 179 -17.42 -6.15 2.73
N ARG A 180 -17.79 -5.38 3.76
CA ARG A 180 -17.99 -5.88 5.13
C ARG A 180 -19.35 -6.55 5.30
N THR A 181 -19.47 -7.83 4.92
CA THR A 181 -20.68 -8.64 5.14
C THR A 181 -20.41 -9.82 6.07
N TRP A 182 -21.46 -10.31 6.75
CA TRP A 182 -21.39 -11.55 7.54
C TRP A 182 -21.03 -12.76 6.69
N GLU A 183 -21.51 -12.77 5.44
CA GLU A 183 -21.14 -13.75 4.42
C GLU A 183 -19.63 -13.78 4.19
N ARG A 184 -18.99 -12.61 3.98
CA ARG A 184 -17.53 -12.54 3.84
C ARG A 184 -16.82 -13.12 5.06
N LYS A 185 -17.33 -12.89 6.27
CA LYS A 185 -16.71 -13.43 7.49
C LYS A 185 -16.76 -14.96 7.57
N ILE A 186 -17.83 -15.57 7.05
CA ILE A 186 -17.94 -17.03 6.89
C ILE A 186 -16.92 -17.52 5.85
N ARG A 187 -16.81 -16.84 4.70
CA ARG A 187 -15.81 -17.12 3.67
C ARG A 187 -14.38 -17.06 4.23
N GLU A 188 -14.04 -16.00 4.96
CA GLU A 188 -12.73 -15.84 5.65
C GLU A 188 -12.42 -17.03 6.56
N ALA A 189 -13.40 -17.51 7.34
CA ALA A 189 -13.23 -18.62 8.27
C ALA A 189 -12.97 -19.94 7.55
N PHE A 190 -13.74 -20.25 6.50
CA PHE A 190 -13.54 -21.46 5.70
C PHE A 190 -12.21 -21.44 4.95
N LEU A 191 -11.89 -20.30 4.34
CA LEU A 191 -10.64 -20.13 3.61
C LEU A 191 -9.44 -20.23 4.55
N ALA A 192 -9.54 -19.70 5.78
CA ALA A 192 -8.52 -19.87 6.80
C ALA A 192 -8.28 -21.34 7.18
N LEU A 193 -9.36 -22.14 7.30
CA LEU A 193 -9.23 -23.59 7.53
C LEU A 193 -8.49 -24.26 6.37
N ARG A 194 -8.81 -23.92 5.12
CA ARG A 194 -8.15 -24.45 3.92
C ARG A 194 -6.66 -24.08 3.85
N ILE A 195 -6.30 -22.84 4.20
CA ILE A 195 -4.89 -22.42 4.30
C ILE A 195 -4.15 -23.33 5.28
N THR A 196 -4.71 -23.56 6.48
CA THR A 196 -4.04 -24.40 7.49
C THR A 196 -3.95 -25.88 7.14
N GLN A 197 -4.74 -26.36 6.16
CA GLN A 197 -4.61 -27.73 5.64
C GLN A 197 -3.46 -27.85 4.63
N ARG A 198 -3.06 -26.74 3.98
CA ARG A 198 -2.05 -26.72 2.93
C ARG A 198 -0.69 -26.21 3.39
N TYR A 199 -0.69 -25.24 4.29
CA TYR A 199 0.49 -24.55 4.75
C TYR A 199 0.69 -24.76 6.25
N THR A 200 1.94 -24.94 6.64
CA THR A 200 2.37 -24.95 8.05
C THR A 200 2.16 -23.59 8.69
N LYS A 201 2.30 -23.52 10.03
CA LYS A 201 2.17 -22.27 10.77
C LYS A 201 3.25 -21.27 10.38
N GLU A 202 4.46 -21.75 10.19
CA GLU A 202 5.61 -20.97 9.77
C GLU A 202 5.41 -20.42 8.34
N GLU A 203 5.00 -21.26 7.40
CA GLU A 203 4.70 -20.81 6.02
C GLU A 203 3.54 -19.81 5.99
N THR A 204 2.51 -20.02 6.81
CA THR A 204 1.38 -19.07 6.88
C THR A 204 1.84 -17.71 7.41
N LEU A 205 2.72 -17.68 8.42
CA LEU A 205 3.32 -16.44 8.93
C LEU A 205 4.24 -15.78 7.89
N GLU A 206 5.01 -16.58 7.15
CA GLU A 206 5.87 -16.10 6.06
C GLU A 206 5.04 -15.38 4.99
N ILE A 207 3.99 -16.05 4.49
CA ILE A 207 3.09 -15.48 3.47
C ILE A 207 2.43 -14.22 4.03
N TYR A 208 1.89 -14.27 5.25
CA TYR A 208 1.26 -13.11 5.89
C TYR A 208 2.20 -11.91 5.99
N LEU A 209 3.38 -12.10 6.57
CA LEU A 209 4.34 -11.02 6.78
C LEU A 209 4.94 -10.48 5.48
N ASN A 210 4.96 -11.25 4.40
CA ASN A 210 5.35 -10.78 3.08
C ASN A 210 4.20 -10.10 2.32
N GLN A 211 2.95 -10.37 2.69
CA GLN A 211 1.78 -9.86 1.99
C GLN A 211 1.30 -8.50 2.52
N VAL A 212 1.24 -8.35 3.84
CA VAL A 212 0.59 -7.21 4.50
C VAL A 212 1.25 -5.85 4.20
N GLU A 213 0.42 -4.80 4.17
CA GLU A 213 0.85 -3.42 3.93
C GLU A 213 1.37 -2.76 5.21
N PHE A 214 2.52 -2.08 5.11
CA PHE A 214 3.15 -1.27 6.18
C PHE A 214 3.11 0.24 5.89
N GLY A 215 2.31 0.65 4.90
CA GLY A 215 2.08 2.03 4.46
C GLY A 215 3.16 2.56 3.52
N HIS A 216 2.89 3.69 2.86
CA HIS A 216 3.77 4.27 1.81
C HIS A 216 4.02 3.29 0.66
N ASP A 217 2.99 2.53 0.28
CA ASP A 217 3.02 1.49 -0.76
C ASP A 217 4.00 0.33 -0.45
N ILE A 218 4.54 0.29 0.77
CA ILE A 218 5.44 -0.76 1.23
C ILE A 218 4.63 -1.96 1.70
N HIS A 219 4.84 -3.08 1.03
CA HIS A 219 4.21 -4.36 1.33
C HIS A 219 5.27 -5.38 1.73
N GLY A 220 4.98 -6.14 2.77
CA GLY A 220 5.91 -7.13 3.27
C GLY A 220 6.96 -6.57 4.24
N ILE A 221 7.36 -7.42 5.18
CA ILE A 221 8.23 -7.04 6.29
C ILE A 221 9.66 -6.70 5.85
N GLY A 222 10.17 -7.35 4.79
CA GLY A 222 11.49 -7.06 4.22
C GLY A 222 11.61 -5.62 3.77
N ALA A 223 10.71 -5.22 2.88
CA ALA A 223 10.66 -3.86 2.37
C ALA A 223 10.39 -2.84 3.49
N ALA A 224 9.58 -3.20 4.50
CA ALA A 224 9.32 -2.34 5.65
C ALA A 224 10.57 -2.12 6.52
N ALA A 225 11.34 -3.16 6.81
CA ALA A 225 12.59 -3.07 7.56
C ALA A 225 13.61 -2.15 6.87
N GLN A 226 13.76 -2.31 5.54
CA GLN A 226 14.61 -1.43 4.75
C GLN A 226 14.09 0.01 4.73
N PHE A 227 12.80 0.21 4.51
CA PHE A 227 12.20 1.54 4.35
C PHE A 227 12.26 2.37 5.63
N TYR A 228 11.88 1.78 6.77
CA TYR A 228 11.79 2.49 8.04
C TYR A 228 13.12 2.59 8.78
N PHE A 229 13.96 1.54 8.72
CA PHE A 229 15.16 1.43 9.55
C PHE A 229 16.47 1.25 8.76
N ASN A 230 16.38 1.01 7.46
CA ASN A 230 17.53 0.71 6.61
C ASN A 230 18.32 -0.50 7.13
N LYS A 231 17.59 -1.56 7.48
CA LYS A 231 18.12 -2.80 8.04
C LYS A 231 17.54 -4.01 7.34
N HIS A 232 18.26 -5.12 7.42
CA HIS A 232 17.68 -6.43 7.14
C HIS A 232 16.71 -6.84 8.28
N VAL A 233 15.73 -7.69 8.00
CA VAL A 233 14.70 -8.10 8.99
C VAL A 233 15.31 -8.80 10.21
N SER A 234 16.40 -9.56 10.01
CA SER A 234 17.15 -10.23 11.08
C SER A 234 17.95 -9.28 11.97
N GLU A 235 18.10 -8.01 11.58
CA GLU A 235 18.85 -6.99 12.32
C GLU A 235 17.93 -6.03 13.10
N LEU A 236 16.61 -6.25 13.01
CA LEU A 236 15.64 -5.45 13.74
C LEU A 236 15.79 -5.68 15.25
N SER A 237 15.74 -4.59 15.99
CA SER A 237 15.63 -4.61 17.45
C SER A 237 14.18 -4.85 17.89
N LEU A 238 13.99 -5.23 19.15
CA LEU A 238 12.67 -5.46 19.76
C LEU A 238 11.72 -4.27 19.55
N GLU A 239 12.20 -3.03 19.71
CA GLU A 239 11.39 -1.82 19.57
C GLU A 239 10.99 -1.57 18.11
N GLU A 240 11.89 -1.89 17.17
CA GLU A 240 11.64 -1.77 15.73
C GLU A 240 10.62 -2.84 15.28
N CYS A 241 10.75 -4.10 15.74
CA CYS A 241 9.76 -5.15 15.54
C CYS A 241 8.38 -4.74 16.07
N ALA A 242 8.32 -4.25 17.31
CA ALA A 242 7.07 -3.80 17.93
C ALA A 242 6.46 -2.60 17.18
N THR A 243 7.29 -1.72 16.62
CA THR A 243 6.83 -0.59 15.80
C THR A 243 6.21 -1.08 14.50
N LEU A 244 6.87 -2.00 13.78
CA LEU A 244 6.37 -2.55 12.52
C LEU A 244 5.05 -3.32 12.72
N VAL A 245 4.97 -4.17 13.75
CA VAL A 245 3.71 -4.85 14.10
C VAL A 245 2.62 -3.84 14.48
N GLY A 246 2.99 -2.77 15.17
CA GLY A 246 2.08 -1.67 15.51
C GLY A 246 1.41 -1.01 14.29
N LEU A 247 2.09 -1.00 13.14
CA LEU A 247 1.58 -0.42 11.89
C LEU A 247 0.38 -1.19 11.33
N LEU A 248 0.36 -2.52 11.46
CA LEU A 248 -0.63 -3.39 10.81
C LEU A 248 -2.08 -2.99 11.10
N LYS A 249 -2.34 -2.45 12.30
CA LYS A 249 -3.68 -1.98 12.69
C LYS A 249 -4.19 -0.83 11.81
N ALA A 250 -3.30 0.09 11.43
CA ALA A 250 -3.63 1.24 10.58
C ALA A 250 -2.32 1.87 10.06
N PRO A 251 -1.75 1.37 8.94
CA PRO A 251 -0.39 1.67 8.52
C PRO A 251 -0.10 3.17 8.37
N THR A 252 -0.99 3.89 7.70
CA THR A 252 -0.87 5.35 7.51
C THR A 252 -0.99 6.12 8.83
N ARG A 253 -1.89 5.71 9.72
CA ARG A 253 -2.18 6.43 10.99
C ARG A 253 -1.07 6.28 12.01
N TYR A 254 -0.43 5.12 12.05
CA TYR A 254 0.64 4.79 13.00
C TYR A 254 2.05 4.88 12.39
N SER A 255 2.19 5.38 11.16
CA SER A 255 3.48 5.53 10.51
C SER A 255 4.43 6.39 11.36
N PRO A 256 5.65 5.91 11.71
CA PRO A 256 6.61 6.67 12.49
C PRO A 256 7.17 7.89 11.73
N ILE A 257 6.99 7.93 10.40
CA ILE A 257 7.40 9.06 9.56
C ILE A 257 6.35 10.16 9.56
N ILE A 258 5.06 9.79 9.50
CA ILE A 258 3.93 10.75 9.44
C ILE A 258 3.51 11.18 10.84
N ASN A 259 3.37 10.23 11.77
CA ASN A 259 2.90 10.46 13.13
C ASN A 259 3.78 9.75 14.18
N PRO A 260 4.97 10.30 14.49
CA PRO A 260 5.92 9.68 15.42
C PRO A 260 5.33 9.42 16.82
N LYS A 261 4.50 10.35 17.32
CA LYS A 261 3.89 10.23 18.66
C LYS A 261 2.92 9.05 18.74
N ARG A 262 1.97 8.94 17.80
CA ARG A 262 1.03 7.81 17.75
C ARG A 262 1.74 6.49 17.50
N SER A 263 2.80 6.51 16.68
CA SER A 263 3.62 5.33 16.44
C SER A 263 4.26 4.82 17.73
N ALA A 264 4.90 5.71 18.51
CA ALA A 264 5.52 5.37 19.78
C ALA A 264 4.50 4.85 20.81
N GLU A 265 3.33 5.48 20.91
CA GLU A 265 2.23 4.99 21.77
C GLU A 265 1.79 3.58 21.36
N ARG A 266 1.61 3.34 20.06
CA ARG A 266 1.20 2.02 19.54
C ARG A 266 2.28 0.96 19.76
N MET A 267 3.55 1.29 19.56
CA MET A 267 4.69 0.42 19.89
C MET A 267 4.66 0.01 21.36
N ARG A 268 4.42 0.95 22.29
CA ARG A 268 4.33 0.64 23.73
C ARG A 268 3.18 -0.31 24.07
N VAL A 269 2.07 -0.23 23.33
CA VAL A 269 0.95 -1.19 23.46
C VAL A 269 1.39 -2.59 23.02
N VAL A 270 2.09 -2.71 21.89
CA VAL A 270 2.63 -4.00 21.42
C VAL A 270 3.59 -4.60 22.44
N LEU A 271 4.55 -3.81 22.95
CA LEU A 271 5.49 -4.27 23.98
C LEU A 271 4.78 -4.70 25.27
N ALA A 272 3.73 -3.98 25.68
CA ALA A 272 2.92 -4.36 26.84
C ALA A 272 2.21 -5.71 26.62
N ARG A 273 1.66 -5.95 25.42
CA ARG A 273 1.06 -7.26 25.06
C ARG A 273 2.08 -8.38 25.06
N MET A 274 3.28 -8.14 24.52
CA MET A 274 4.36 -9.14 24.56
C MET A 274 4.74 -9.52 26.00
N ARG A 275 4.76 -8.55 26.93
CA ARG A 275 4.98 -8.82 28.35
C ARG A 275 3.82 -9.62 28.95
N GLU A 276 2.58 -9.25 28.66
CA GLU A 276 1.37 -9.94 29.18
C GLU A 276 1.35 -11.41 28.78
N GLU A 277 1.78 -11.73 27.57
CA GLU A 277 1.90 -13.10 27.06
C GLU A 277 3.21 -13.80 27.47
N GLY A 278 4.06 -13.13 28.28
CA GLY A 278 5.27 -13.72 28.86
C GLY A 278 6.49 -13.77 27.95
N TYR A 279 6.47 -13.10 26.80
CA TYR A 279 7.61 -13.04 25.87
C TYR A 279 8.72 -12.09 26.32
N LEU A 280 8.41 -11.15 27.21
CA LEU A 280 9.37 -10.15 27.72
C LEU A 280 9.36 -10.13 29.24
N SER A 281 10.56 -9.98 29.83
CA SER A 281 10.71 -9.58 31.23
C SER A 281 10.38 -8.09 31.42
N GLU A 282 10.05 -7.69 32.66
CA GLU A 282 9.86 -6.27 33.00
C GLU A 282 11.10 -5.42 32.70
N ARG A 283 12.30 -6.00 32.83
CA ARG A 283 13.57 -5.32 32.50
C ARG A 283 13.75 -5.10 31.01
N GLU A 284 13.31 -6.04 30.17
CA GLU A 284 13.34 -5.87 28.71
C GLU A 284 12.29 -4.85 28.28
N LEU A 285 11.07 -4.92 28.85
CA LEU A 285 10.00 -3.95 28.60
C LEU A 285 10.44 -2.52 28.93
N ALA A 286 11.04 -2.30 30.11
CA ALA A 286 11.52 -0.98 30.52
C ALA A 286 12.59 -0.44 29.55
N ARG A 287 13.60 -1.27 29.23
CA ARG A 287 14.66 -0.90 28.27
C ARG A 287 14.09 -0.54 26.89
N ALA A 288 13.12 -1.31 26.42
CA ALA A 288 12.48 -1.10 25.13
C ALA A 288 11.62 0.16 25.06
N ARG A 289 11.00 0.57 26.17
CA ARG A 289 10.15 1.77 26.22
C ARG A 289 10.93 3.08 26.15
N ASP A 290 12.16 3.09 26.67
CA ASP A 290 12.99 4.29 26.81
C ASP A 290 13.89 4.52 25.59
N ARG A 291 14.00 3.55 24.69
CA ARG A 291 14.86 3.64 23.51
C ARG A 291 14.26 4.57 22.45
N THR A 292 15.06 5.53 21.98
CA THR A 292 14.66 6.39 20.86
C THR A 292 14.88 5.66 19.54
N LEU A 293 13.82 5.56 18.72
CA LEU A 293 13.90 4.93 17.39
C LEU A 293 14.69 5.81 16.42
N ARG A 294 15.68 5.21 15.76
CA ARG A 294 16.45 5.86 14.69
C ARG A 294 15.90 5.45 13.33
N LEU A 295 15.04 6.29 12.75
CA LEU A 295 14.51 6.07 11.41
C LEU A 295 15.58 6.31 10.34
N ALA A 296 15.47 5.62 9.21
CA ALA A 296 16.36 5.74 8.04
C ALA A 296 16.41 7.16 7.42
N GLY A 297 15.51 8.06 7.82
CA GLY A 297 15.45 9.44 7.38
C GLY A 297 14.70 9.62 6.05
N ARG A 298 13.74 10.55 6.02
CA ARG A 298 12.79 10.78 4.89
C ARG A 298 13.48 11.07 3.54
N ARG A 299 14.69 11.65 3.56
CA ARG A 299 15.50 11.94 2.36
C ARG A 299 16.30 10.75 1.86
N GLY A 300 16.64 9.79 2.73
CA GLY A 300 17.47 8.63 2.38
C GLY A 300 16.67 7.50 1.76
N SER A 301 15.46 7.24 2.25
CA SER A 301 14.60 6.16 1.76
C SER A 301 13.95 6.52 0.42
N VAL A 302 13.32 7.70 0.26
CA VAL A 302 12.67 8.09 -1.01
C VAL A 302 13.69 8.30 -2.15
N ARG A 303 14.84 8.94 -1.89
CA ARG A 303 15.87 9.21 -2.91
C ARG A 303 16.61 7.96 -3.37
N ARG A 304 16.59 6.88 -2.57
CA ARG A 304 17.15 5.58 -2.96
C ARG A 304 16.18 4.79 -3.85
N ILE A 305 14.89 5.07 -3.76
CA ILE A 305 13.83 4.38 -4.52
C ILE A 305 13.71 4.97 -5.93
N VAL A 306 13.85 6.29 -6.08
CA VAL A 306 13.74 6.98 -7.38
C VAL A 306 14.88 8.00 -7.52
N LYS A 307 15.94 7.64 -8.24
CA LYS A 307 17.01 8.61 -8.59
C LYS A 307 16.58 9.55 -9.72
N MET A 308 15.79 9.06 -10.68
CA MET A 308 15.52 9.75 -11.96
C MET A 308 14.04 9.64 -12.36
N PRO A 309 13.13 10.38 -11.69
CA PRO A 309 11.68 10.19 -11.83
C PRO A 309 11.17 10.42 -13.25
N TYR A 310 11.67 11.44 -13.94
CA TYR A 310 11.27 11.73 -15.31
C TYR A 310 11.67 10.61 -16.28
N PHE A 311 12.87 10.06 -16.13
CA PHE A 311 13.33 8.96 -16.96
C PHE A 311 12.54 7.68 -16.70
N LEU A 312 12.20 7.37 -15.44
CA LEU A 312 11.36 6.21 -15.13
C LEU A 312 9.95 6.34 -15.70
N ASP A 313 9.37 7.54 -15.69
CA ASP A 313 8.08 7.82 -16.34
C ASP A 313 8.17 7.68 -17.87
N TYR A 314 9.25 8.17 -18.50
CA TYR A 314 9.52 7.93 -19.91
C TYR A 314 9.63 6.44 -20.24
N VAL A 315 10.41 5.67 -19.47
CA VAL A 315 10.53 4.21 -19.65
C VAL A 315 9.18 3.53 -19.51
N SER A 316 8.36 3.93 -18.53
CA SER A 316 7.01 3.37 -18.35
C SER A 316 6.10 3.67 -19.55
N ARG A 317 6.12 4.91 -20.04
CA ARG A 317 5.39 5.35 -21.25
C ARG A 317 5.83 4.61 -22.49
N ASP A 318 7.13 4.47 -22.68
CA ASP A 318 7.70 3.82 -23.84
C ASP A 318 7.39 2.32 -23.83
N LEU A 319 7.53 1.63 -22.70
CA LEU A 319 7.17 0.22 -22.59
C LEU A 319 5.67 -0.02 -22.85
N ALA A 320 4.80 0.83 -22.33
CA ALA A 320 3.35 0.74 -22.58
C ALA A 320 2.97 1.16 -24.01
N GLY A 321 3.71 2.10 -24.62
CA GLY A 321 3.42 2.69 -25.93
C GLY A 321 3.99 1.92 -27.12
N SER A 322 5.19 1.35 -26.98
CA SER A 322 6.03 0.75 -28.04
C SER A 322 5.49 -0.55 -28.64
N GLY A 323 4.41 -1.10 -28.08
CA GLY A 323 3.87 -2.39 -28.53
C GLY A 323 4.79 -3.57 -28.20
N MET A 324 5.66 -3.45 -27.19
CA MET A 324 6.38 -4.60 -26.66
C MET A 324 5.38 -5.62 -26.06
N PHE A 325 5.62 -6.90 -26.35
CA PHE A 325 4.75 -7.99 -25.96
C PHE A 325 5.35 -8.79 -24.80
N GLY A 326 4.58 -8.98 -23.74
CA GLY A 326 4.86 -9.99 -22.72
C GLY A 326 4.49 -11.38 -23.22
N THR A 327 5.07 -12.43 -22.62
CA THR A 327 4.59 -13.81 -22.83
C THR A 327 3.87 -14.27 -21.56
N ARG A 328 2.56 -14.49 -21.65
CA ARG A 328 1.79 -15.08 -20.55
C ARG A 328 1.74 -16.59 -20.76
N LYS A 329 2.29 -17.36 -19.82
CA LYS A 329 1.97 -18.79 -19.71
C LYS A 329 0.78 -18.94 -18.76
N SER A 330 -0.43 -18.99 -19.32
CA SER A 330 -1.57 -19.53 -18.58
C SER A 330 -1.49 -21.06 -18.60
N PRO A 331 -1.84 -21.77 -17.50
CA PRO A 331 -1.91 -23.23 -17.52
C PRO A 331 -2.87 -23.69 -18.63
N GLY A 332 -2.34 -24.38 -19.66
CA GLY A 332 -3.14 -24.92 -20.76
C GLY A 332 -3.28 -24.05 -22.02
N ALA A 333 -2.72 -22.84 -22.07
CA ALA A 333 -2.77 -21.99 -23.26
C ALA A 333 -1.40 -21.89 -23.97
N LEU A 334 -1.41 -21.84 -25.31
CA LEU A 334 -0.26 -21.41 -26.12
C LEU A 334 0.14 -19.99 -25.70
N SER A 335 1.44 -19.66 -25.73
CA SER A 335 1.93 -18.34 -25.34
C SER A 335 1.33 -17.25 -26.24
N GLU A 336 0.36 -16.50 -25.71
CA GLU A 336 -0.18 -15.32 -26.39
C GLU A 336 0.76 -14.14 -26.15
N GLN A 337 1.13 -13.47 -27.25
CA GLN A 337 1.77 -12.16 -27.21
C GLN A 337 0.70 -11.14 -26.84
N TYR A 338 0.85 -10.47 -25.69
CA TYR A 338 -0.05 -9.40 -25.27
C TYR A 338 0.76 -8.13 -25.01
N LYS A 339 0.19 -6.99 -25.42
CA LYS A 339 0.82 -5.68 -25.25
C LYS A 339 0.90 -5.36 -23.76
N LEU A 340 2.08 -4.95 -23.30
CA LEU A 340 2.27 -4.55 -21.91
C LEU A 340 1.46 -3.30 -21.60
N THR A 341 0.72 -3.34 -20.50
CA THR A 341 0.03 -2.18 -19.90
C THR A 341 0.89 -1.54 -18.82
N TYR A 342 0.49 -0.35 -18.35
CA TYR A 342 1.14 0.27 -17.18
C TYR A 342 1.05 -0.61 -15.93
N ASP A 343 -0.08 -1.27 -15.74
CA ASP A 343 -0.30 -2.15 -14.59
C ASP A 343 0.65 -3.34 -14.69
N ASP A 344 0.81 -3.94 -15.87
CA ASP A 344 1.77 -5.03 -16.07
C ASP A 344 3.20 -4.61 -15.68
N ILE A 345 3.62 -3.40 -16.11
CA ILE A 345 4.94 -2.85 -15.79
C ILE A 345 5.09 -2.63 -14.28
N ARG A 346 4.02 -2.27 -13.56
CA ARG A 346 4.05 -1.98 -12.12
C ARG A 346 3.88 -3.23 -11.24
N GLU A 347 3.36 -4.32 -11.79
CA GLU A 347 2.94 -5.49 -11.02
C GLU A 347 3.72 -6.77 -11.31
N GLN A 348 4.33 -6.92 -12.49
CA GLN A 348 4.89 -8.21 -12.93
C GLN A 348 6.39 -8.41 -12.64
N GLY A 349 7.10 -7.39 -12.14
CA GLY A 349 8.49 -7.55 -11.70
C GLY A 349 9.54 -7.67 -12.82
N PHE A 350 9.44 -6.87 -13.88
CA PHE A 350 10.40 -6.92 -15.00
C PHE A 350 11.80 -6.41 -14.61
N VAL A 351 12.82 -6.86 -15.35
CA VAL A 351 14.15 -6.22 -15.35
C VAL A 351 14.34 -5.49 -16.67
N VAL A 352 14.33 -4.16 -16.63
CA VAL A 352 14.43 -3.28 -17.79
C VAL A 352 15.85 -2.75 -17.86
N ARG A 353 16.62 -3.15 -18.88
CA ARG A 353 17.98 -2.61 -19.10
C ARG A 353 17.90 -1.41 -20.04
N THR A 354 18.58 -0.32 -19.68
CA THR A 354 18.55 0.93 -20.45
C THR A 354 19.90 1.34 -20.99
N THR A 355 19.89 2.26 -21.95
CA THR A 355 21.11 2.90 -22.49
C THR A 355 21.49 4.14 -21.69
N LEU A 356 20.80 4.42 -20.59
CA LEU A 356 21.01 5.60 -19.75
C LEU A 356 22.45 5.66 -19.25
N ASP A 357 23.06 6.83 -19.38
CA ASP A 357 24.24 7.21 -18.61
C ASP A 357 23.78 8.07 -17.42
N PRO A 358 23.91 7.58 -16.18
CA PRO A 358 23.38 8.28 -15.02
C PRO A 358 24.08 9.62 -14.76
N ASN A 359 25.35 9.76 -15.14
CA ASN A 359 26.10 11.02 -14.96
C ASN A 359 25.59 12.09 -15.93
N LEU A 360 25.36 11.72 -17.19
CA LEU A 360 24.80 12.66 -18.19
C LEU A 360 23.38 13.08 -17.83
N GLN A 361 22.57 12.16 -17.31
CA GLN A 361 21.23 12.48 -16.83
C GLN A 361 21.27 13.46 -15.66
N GLU A 362 22.14 13.24 -14.67
CA GLU A 362 22.28 14.14 -13.52
C GLU A 362 22.78 15.54 -13.93
N ILE A 363 23.76 15.62 -14.85
CA ILE A 363 24.24 16.89 -15.40
C ILE A 363 23.09 17.63 -16.10
N SER A 364 22.31 16.92 -16.92
CA SER A 364 21.18 17.48 -17.66
C SER A 364 20.09 18.03 -16.73
N GLU A 365 19.71 17.26 -15.70
CA GLU A 365 18.73 17.70 -14.70
C GLU A 365 19.21 18.91 -13.90
N ASN A 366 20.49 18.93 -13.52
CA ASN A 366 21.08 20.04 -12.78
C ASN A 366 21.16 21.31 -13.64
N ALA A 367 21.54 21.19 -14.92
CA ALA A 367 21.58 22.30 -15.86
C ALA A 367 20.18 22.90 -16.08
N LEU A 368 19.16 22.05 -16.29
CA LEU A 368 17.77 22.51 -16.42
C LEU A 368 17.29 23.24 -15.16
N ARG A 369 17.49 22.66 -13.98
CA ARG A 369 17.10 23.29 -12.71
C ARG A 369 17.85 24.60 -12.46
N ALA A 370 19.13 24.68 -12.84
CA ALA A 370 19.90 25.91 -12.76
C ALA A 370 19.35 26.99 -13.70
N GLY A 371 19.08 26.65 -14.96
CA GLY A 371 18.51 27.56 -15.96
C GLY A 371 17.13 28.10 -15.55
N VAL A 372 16.21 27.23 -15.12
CA VAL A 372 14.88 27.64 -14.65
C VAL A 372 14.98 28.58 -13.44
N ARG A 373 15.85 28.28 -12.48
CA ARG A 373 16.07 29.16 -11.31
C ARG A 373 16.68 30.51 -11.70
N ALA A 374 17.59 30.53 -12.68
CA ALA A 374 18.18 31.78 -13.17
C ALA A 374 17.12 32.67 -13.81
N ILE A 375 16.27 32.11 -14.69
CA ILE A 375 15.15 32.83 -15.32
C ILE A 375 14.17 33.34 -14.26
N GLU A 376 13.85 32.52 -13.25
CA GLU A 376 12.94 32.92 -12.18
C GLU A 376 13.53 34.03 -11.29
N GLN A 377 14.84 33.98 -10.99
CA GLN A 377 15.52 35.04 -10.26
C GLN A 377 15.61 36.34 -11.06
N GLU A 378 15.85 36.26 -12.36
CA GLU A 378 15.85 37.41 -13.26
C GLU A 378 14.46 38.05 -13.33
N ARG A 379 13.40 37.23 -13.48
CA ARG A 379 12.00 37.69 -13.39
C ARG A 379 11.70 38.36 -12.05
N ARG A 380 12.15 37.81 -10.92
CA ARG A 380 11.94 38.40 -9.58
C ARG A 380 12.72 39.70 -9.38
N ARG A 381 13.94 39.81 -9.93
CA ARG A 381 14.75 41.04 -9.90
C ARG A 381 14.11 42.15 -10.73
N HIS A 382 13.59 41.82 -11.91
CA HIS A 382 12.86 42.76 -12.74
C HIS A 382 11.43 43.03 -12.24
N SER A 383 10.86 42.19 -11.37
CA SER A 383 9.59 42.44 -10.69
C SER A 383 9.66 43.57 -9.65
N TRP A 384 10.85 43.88 -9.11
CA TRP A 384 11.07 45.02 -8.19
C TRP A 384 11.12 46.39 -8.88
N TYR A 385 11.21 46.46 -10.20
CA TYR A 385 11.27 47.72 -10.95
C TYR A 385 9.89 48.39 -11.15
N TRP A 386 8.80 47.78 -10.70
CA TRP A 386 7.44 48.22 -11.07
C TRP A 386 6.52 48.50 -9.87
N GLY A 387 7.11 48.60 -8.67
CA GLY A 387 6.47 49.25 -7.53
C GLY A 387 6.88 50.72 -7.48
N ASP A 388 5.98 51.61 -7.93
CA ASP A 388 5.99 53.07 -7.73
C ASP A 388 7.17 53.91 -8.27
N SER A 389 8.08 53.37 -9.08
CA SER A 389 9.14 54.18 -9.73
C SER A 389 8.83 54.45 -11.21
N GLU A 390 9.09 55.70 -11.64
CA GLU A 390 8.91 56.14 -13.03
C GLU A 390 9.71 55.26 -14.00
N PRO A 391 9.13 54.84 -15.14
CA PRO A 391 9.80 54.00 -16.12
C PRO A 391 11.03 54.70 -16.73
N PRO A 392 12.10 53.95 -17.08
CA PRO A 392 13.30 54.53 -17.70
C PRO A 392 12.96 55.21 -19.05
N PRO A 393 13.75 56.20 -19.51
CA PRO A 393 13.47 56.90 -20.76
C PRO A 393 13.70 55.98 -21.97
N TRP A 394 12.60 55.59 -22.62
CA TRP A 394 12.57 54.72 -23.80
C TRP A 394 12.61 55.50 -25.13
N PRO A 395 13.00 54.86 -26.26
CA PRO A 395 13.07 55.52 -27.56
C PRO A 395 11.72 56.10 -27.99
N THR A 396 11.74 57.33 -28.50
CA THR A 396 10.57 58.12 -28.91
C THR A 396 9.88 57.63 -30.21
N ARG A 397 10.35 56.55 -30.83
CA ARG A 397 9.75 55.95 -32.04
C ARG A 397 9.65 54.43 -31.91
N LEU A 398 8.42 53.93 -32.02
CA LEU A 398 8.11 52.51 -32.21
C LEU A 398 8.48 52.10 -33.64
N SER A 399 9.19 50.99 -33.80
CA SER A 399 9.42 50.34 -35.10
C SER A 399 8.42 49.21 -35.31
N ASP A 400 8.06 48.94 -36.56
CA ASP A 400 7.33 47.72 -36.92
C ASP A 400 8.10 46.47 -36.47
N GLY A 401 7.42 45.53 -35.83
CA GLY A 401 8.01 44.33 -35.21
C GLY A 401 8.66 44.56 -33.84
N ALA A 402 8.53 45.74 -33.23
CA ALA A 402 9.06 45.98 -31.88
C ALA A 402 8.33 45.11 -30.85
N VAL A 403 9.09 44.39 -30.04
CA VAL A 403 8.57 43.61 -28.91
C VAL A 403 8.53 44.50 -27.67
N LEU A 404 7.36 44.63 -27.08
CA LEU A 404 7.12 45.38 -25.84
C LEU A 404 6.68 44.43 -24.74
N ASP A 405 7.10 44.72 -23.50
CA ASP A 405 6.48 44.10 -22.34
C ASP A 405 5.15 44.79 -22.03
N ALA A 406 4.19 44.05 -21.50
CA ALA A 406 2.90 44.58 -21.09
C ALA A 406 2.36 43.81 -19.88
N VAL A 407 1.49 44.45 -19.11
CA VAL A 407 0.84 43.86 -17.94
C VAL A 407 -0.65 43.72 -18.20
N ILE A 408 -1.20 42.53 -17.96
CA ILE A 408 -2.65 42.29 -18.09
C ILE A 408 -3.39 43.09 -17.02
N GLU A 409 -4.27 44.00 -17.44
CA GLU A 409 -5.15 44.74 -16.53
C GLU A 409 -6.57 44.19 -16.52
N ALA A 410 -7.02 43.64 -17.66
CA ALA A 410 -8.29 42.96 -17.82
C ALA A 410 -8.24 41.97 -18.99
N SER A 411 -9.06 40.92 -18.93
CA SER A 411 -9.26 39.96 -20.02
C SER A 411 -10.74 39.82 -20.35
N SER A 412 -11.06 39.68 -21.64
CA SER A 412 -12.34 39.27 -22.19
C SER A 412 -12.17 37.93 -22.93
N GLU A 413 -13.23 37.33 -23.47
CA GLU A 413 -13.17 36.04 -24.17
C GLU A 413 -12.18 36.04 -25.35
N ASP A 414 -12.11 37.16 -26.09
CA ASP A 414 -11.31 37.26 -27.33
C ASP A 414 -10.20 38.34 -27.27
N THR A 415 -10.12 39.11 -26.18
CA THR A 415 -9.22 40.26 -26.10
C THR A 415 -8.58 40.43 -24.73
N LEU A 416 -7.36 40.98 -24.73
CA LEU A 416 -6.62 41.33 -23.52
C LEU A 416 -6.40 42.83 -23.48
N THR A 417 -6.82 43.47 -22.39
CA THR A 417 -6.43 44.86 -22.11
C THR A 417 -5.12 44.82 -21.36
N VAL A 418 -4.06 45.28 -22.01
CA VAL A 418 -2.72 45.29 -21.44
C VAL A 418 -2.23 46.72 -21.30
N ARG A 419 -1.51 46.99 -20.22
CA ARG A 419 -0.76 48.22 -20.04
C ARG A 419 0.65 48.02 -20.54
N LEU A 420 1.05 48.76 -21.57
CA LEU A 420 2.39 48.69 -22.15
C LEU A 420 3.44 49.17 -21.14
N SER A 421 4.60 48.53 -21.11
CA SER A 421 5.75 48.94 -20.29
C SER A 421 6.42 50.21 -20.80
N LEU A 422 6.13 50.62 -22.04
CA LEU A 422 6.75 51.75 -22.72
C LEU A 422 6.40 53.10 -22.06
N ASP A 423 5.11 53.37 -21.93
CA ASP A 423 4.56 54.66 -21.47
C ASP A 423 3.33 54.49 -20.56
N GLY A 424 2.95 53.25 -20.25
CA GLY A 424 1.75 52.96 -19.48
C GLY A 424 0.45 53.07 -20.29
N SER A 425 0.51 53.24 -21.62
CA SER A 425 -0.69 53.24 -22.46
C SER A 425 -1.40 51.89 -22.38
N ARG A 426 -2.73 51.96 -22.38
CA ARG A 426 -3.59 50.77 -22.40
C ARG A 426 -3.92 50.43 -23.84
N VAL A 427 -3.56 49.23 -24.25
CA VAL A 427 -3.87 48.70 -25.58
C VAL A 427 -4.68 47.43 -25.47
N VAL A 428 -5.60 47.25 -26.40
CA VAL A 428 -6.39 46.03 -26.53
C VAL A 428 -5.71 45.15 -27.56
N VAL A 429 -5.33 43.96 -27.13
CA VAL A 429 -4.63 42.95 -27.93
C VAL A 429 -5.62 41.85 -28.26
N ALA A 430 -5.76 41.52 -29.54
CA ALA A 430 -6.56 40.37 -29.95
C ALA A 430 -5.84 39.08 -29.55
N ALA A 431 -6.55 38.17 -28.87
CA ALA A 431 -6.05 36.81 -28.67
C ALA A 431 -6.32 36.03 -29.95
N SER A 432 -5.28 35.84 -30.78
CA SER A 432 -5.40 35.04 -32.00
C SER A 432 -6.04 33.68 -31.68
N PRO A 433 -6.94 33.15 -32.53
CA PRO A 433 -7.62 31.87 -32.30
C PRO A 433 -6.66 30.70 -32.03
N GLU A 434 -5.48 30.77 -32.63
CA GLU A 434 -4.40 29.78 -32.55
C GLU A 434 -3.54 29.93 -31.27
N HIS A 435 -3.67 31.04 -30.54
CA HIS A 435 -2.74 31.44 -29.48
C HIS A 435 -3.08 30.76 -28.12
N PRO A 436 -2.10 30.19 -27.39
CA PRO A 436 -2.32 29.45 -26.14
C PRO A 436 -3.11 30.23 -25.06
N ALA A 437 -2.92 31.54 -25.01
CA ALA A 437 -3.64 32.45 -24.11
C ALA A 437 -5.17 32.35 -24.22
N ARG A 438 -5.73 32.16 -25.43
CA ARG A 438 -7.18 31.97 -25.61
C ARG A 438 -7.65 30.68 -24.93
N ARG A 439 -6.92 29.58 -25.11
CA ARG A 439 -7.22 28.29 -24.49
C ARG A 439 -7.18 28.39 -22.96
N TRP A 440 -6.19 29.08 -22.40
CA TRP A 440 -6.10 29.32 -20.96
C TRP A 440 -7.22 30.22 -20.42
N MET A 441 -7.59 31.29 -21.14
CA MET A 441 -8.73 32.14 -20.76
C MET A 441 -10.06 31.37 -20.79
N THR A 442 -10.24 30.48 -21.77
CA THR A 442 -11.47 29.67 -21.91
C THR A 442 -11.54 28.54 -20.86
N GLU A 443 -10.40 27.98 -20.46
CA GLU A 443 -10.32 26.82 -19.55
C GLU A 443 -10.22 27.22 -18.06
N TYR A 444 -9.64 28.39 -17.75
CA TYR A 444 -9.40 28.87 -16.39
C TYR A 444 -10.11 30.20 -16.04
N GLY A 445 -10.84 30.80 -16.99
CA GLY A 445 -11.86 31.84 -16.76
C GLY A 445 -11.38 33.29 -16.72
N VAL A 446 -10.15 33.60 -16.27
CA VAL A 446 -9.56 34.95 -16.31
C VAL A 446 -8.03 34.81 -16.20
N LEU A 447 -7.24 35.52 -17.01
CA LEU A 447 -5.80 35.64 -16.74
C LEU A 447 -5.60 36.61 -15.56
N ASP A 448 -4.84 36.21 -14.54
CA ASP A 448 -4.65 37.01 -13.33
C ASP A 448 -4.20 38.45 -13.66
N LYS A 449 -4.92 39.43 -13.12
CA LYS A 449 -4.56 40.85 -13.24
C LYS A 449 -3.17 41.06 -12.65
N GLY A 450 -2.27 41.69 -13.39
CA GLY A 450 -0.87 41.87 -13.02
C GLY A 450 0.09 40.88 -13.66
N PHE A 451 -0.39 39.93 -14.48
CA PHE A 451 0.48 39.01 -15.19
C PHE A 451 1.23 39.72 -16.34
N HIS A 452 2.52 39.40 -16.50
CA HIS A 452 3.38 39.99 -17.54
C HIS A 452 3.29 39.19 -18.84
N VAL A 453 3.07 39.88 -19.95
CA VAL A 453 3.03 39.34 -21.31
C VAL A 453 3.91 40.16 -22.24
N ARG A 454 4.35 39.59 -23.36
CA ARG A 454 5.02 40.33 -24.44
C ARG A 454 4.07 40.54 -25.59
N VAL A 455 4.12 41.72 -26.20
CA VAL A 455 3.31 42.09 -27.37
C VAL A 455 4.21 42.60 -28.48
N ILE A 456 3.86 42.31 -29.73
CA ILE A 456 4.57 42.79 -30.90
C ILE A 456 3.76 43.92 -31.52
N ALA A 457 4.40 45.07 -31.74
CA ALA A 457 3.81 46.20 -32.43
C ALA A 457 3.95 46.01 -33.95
N HIS A 458 2.83 45.99 -34.66
CA HIS A 458 2.77 45.93 -36.11
C HIS A 458 2.35 47.29 -36.68
N ALA A 459 3.12 47.84 -37.60
CA ALA A 459 2.74 49.06 -38.31
C ALA A 459 1.58 48.75 -39.26
N SER A 460 0.42 49.35 -38.98
CA SER A 460 -0.82 49.14 -39.74
C SER A 460 -1.20 50.38 -40.55
N ILE A 461 -1.77 50.16 -41.74
CA ILE A 461 -2.53 51.16 -42.52
C ILE A 461 -4.00 50.92 -42.15
N PRO A 462 -4.82 51.94 -41.83
CA PRO A 462 -5.95 51.82 -40.89
C PRO A 462 -7.06 50.88 -41.41
N PRO A 463 -7.83 50.17 -40.56
CA PRO A 463 -8.63 50.79 -39.48
C PRO A 463 -8.70 50.04 -38.14
N LEU A 464 -9.29 50.73 -37.15
CA LEU A 464 -9.73 50.32 -35.79
C LEU A 464 -8.74 50.57 -34.62
N THR A 465 -9.10 51.63 -33.86
CA THR A 465 -8.78 51.91 -32.44
C THR A 465 -7.35 52.28 -32.01
N ARG A 466 -6.91 53.45 -32.48
CA ARG A 466 -6.45 54.66 -31.73
C ARG A 466 -5.59 54.50 -30.44
N GLU A 467 -4.27 54.69 -30.59
CA GLU A 467 -3.55 55.85 -30.05
C GLU A 467 -2.40 56.21 -31.04
N VAL A 468 -2.39 57.44 -31.55
CA VAL A 468 -1.52 57.87 -32.67
C VAL A 468 -0.28 58.56 -32.10
N ARG A 469 0.92 58.01 -32.36
CA ARG A 469 2.18 58.72 -32.17
C ARG A 469 3.05 58.58 -33.43
N GLY A 470 3.09 59.65 -34.22
CA GLY A 470 3.69 59.68 -35.56
C GLY A 470 2.73 59.18 -36.65
N ASP A 471 3.08 59.40 -37.93
CA ASP A 471 2.25 59.16 -39.13
C ASP A 471 1.78 57.70 -39.35
N LYS A 472 1.97 56.78 -38.40
CA LYS A 472 1.60 55.36 -38.50
C LYS A 472 0.77 54.91 -37.29
N ALA A 473 -0.33 54.22 -37.55
CA ALA A 473 -1.11 53.51 -36.53
C ALA A 473 -0.49 52.13 -36.28
N TYR A 474 -0.42 51.69 -35.01
CA TYR A 474 0.11 50.37 -34.66
C TYR A 474 -0.98 49.44 -34.15
N THR A 475 -0.98 48.20 -34.59
CA THR A 475 -1.75 47.10 -34.00
C THR A 475 -0.82 46.25 -33.14
N PHE A 476 -1.31 45.78 -31.99
CA PHE A 476 -0.51 44.96 -31.08
C PHE A 476 -1.04 43.53 -31.09
N THR A 477 -0.15 42.55 -31.23
CA THR A 477 -0.44 41.12 -31.15
C THR A 477 0.32 40.51 -29.99
N LEU A 478 -0.24 39.48 -29.35
CA LEU A 478 0.50 38.79 -28.28
C LEU A 478 1.67 38.03 -28.89
N MET A 479 2.86 38.17 -28.30
CA MET A 479 4.02 37.41 -28.72
C MET A 479 3.79 35.95 -28.35
N ASP A 480 3.82 35.09 -29.37
CA ASP A 480 3.76 33.64 -29.18
C ASP A 480 5.04 33.22 -28.45
N GLU A 481 4.98 32.98 -27.14
CA GLU A 481 6.07 32.29 -26.46
C GLU A 481 6.02 30.83 -26.92
N PRO A 482 7.04 30.31 -27.63
CA PRO A 482 7.04 28.91 -27.99
C PRO A 482 7.04 28.08 -26.70
N HIS A 483 5.89 27.51 -26.38
CA HIS A 483 5.76 26.48 -25.35
C HIS A 483 6.33 25.17 -25.88
N VAL A 484 7.65 25.14 -26.05
CA VAL A 484 8.36 23.86 -26.12
C VAL A 484 8.89 23.57 -24.72
N GLN A 485 8.03 23.02 -23.87
CA GLN A 485 8.48 22.09 -22.83
C GLN A 485 8.79 20.75 -23.51
N GLY A 486 9.85 20.74 -24.31
CA GLY A 486 10.42 19.57 -24.94
C GLY A 486 11.87 19.48 -24.49
N ALA A 487 12.26 18.33 -23.95
CA ALA A 487 13.62 18.06 -23.54
C ALA A 487 14.61 18.33 -24.70
N VAL A 488 15.75 18.95 -24.39
CA VAL A 488 16.92 18.83 -25.26
C VAL A 488 17.41 17.39 -25.11
N VAL A 489 16.99 16.54 -26.04
CA VAL A 489 17.58 15.22 -26.24
C VAL A 489 18.71 15.41 -27.24
N LEU A 490 19.95 15.33 -26.77
CA LEU A 490 21.11 15.31 -27.64
C LEU A 490 21.22 13.89 -28.23
N LEU A 491 20.74 13.73 -29.45
CA LEU A 491 20.87 12.52 -30.26
C LEU A 491 22.27 12.50 -30.89
N GLU A 492 23.24 11.89 -30.22
CA GLU A 492 24.35 11.27 -30.96
C GLU A 492 23.96 9.86 -31.34
N TRP A 493 23.82 9.62 -32.65
CA TRP A 493 23.60 8.30 -33.21
C TRP A 493 24.94 7.55 -33.26
N PRO A 494 25.15 6.46 -32.50
CA PRO A 494 26.29 5.61 -32.74
C PRO A 494 26.04 4.87 -34.04
N ARG A 495 26.90 5.09 -35.04
CA ARG A 495 27.05 4.17 -36.17
C ARG A 495 27.51 2.81 -35.62
N ALA A 496 26.59 1.97 -35.16
CA ALA A 496 26.73 0.50 -35.08
C ALA A 496 25.48 -0.15 -34.48
N GLY A 497 24.75 -0.90 -35.31
CA GLY A 497 24.06 -2.13 -34.91
C GLY A 497 22.82 -2.00 -34.02
N LEU A 498 21.65 -2.24 -34.62
CA LEU A 498 20.43 -2.64 -33.92
C LEU A 498 20.73 -3.73 -32.87
N ARG A 499 20.64 -3.37 -31.59
CA ARG A 499 20.28 -4.32 -30.53
C ARG A 499 18.90 -3.92 -30.01
N ARG A 500 17.93 -4.75 -30.38
CA ARG A 500 16.56 -4.72 -29.88
C ARG A 500 16.60 -5.08 -28.40
N TRP A 501 15.93 -4.26 -27.61
CA TRP A 501 15.70 -4.42 -26.18
C TRP A 501 15.06 -5.78 -25.87
N SER A 502 15.41 -6.37 -24.73
CA SER A 502 14.78 -7.58 -24.19
C SER A 502 14.29 -7.31 -22.77
N ALA A 503 12.99 -7.50 -22.55
CA ALA A 503 12.41 -7.62 -21.23
C ALA A 503 12.25 -9.13 -20.97
N GLU A 504 13.03 -9.69 -20.04
CA GLU A 504 12.92 -11.10 -19.67
C GLU A 504 12.16 -11.23 -18.35
N PRO A 505 11.14 -12.10 -18.26
CA PRO A 505 10.51 -12.44 -17.00
C PRO A 505 11.47 -13.27 -16.14
N THR A 506 11.66 -12.88 -14.88
CA THR A 506 12.43 -13.69 -13.93
C THR A 506 11.62 -14.92 -13.53
N THR A 507 12.14 -16.11 -13.85
CA THR A 507 11.73 -17.33 -13.15
C THR A 507 12.45 -17.38 -11.80
N PRO A 508 11.77 -17.70 -10.68
CA PRO A 508 12.43 -17.80 -9.39
C PRO A 508 13.39 -18.99 -9.41
N LYS A 509 14.68 -18.72 -9.61
CA LYS A 509 15.75 -19.68 -9.30
C LYS A 509 16.06 -19.55 -7.82
N ALA A 510 15.76 -20.60 -7.06
CA ALA A 510 16.32 -20.80 -5.74
C ALA A 510 17.86 -20.74 -5.85
N THR A 511 18.46 -19.71 -5.27
CA THR A 511 19.91 -19.63 -5.12
C THR A 511 20.34 -20.61 -4.03
N SER A 512 20.60 -21.86 -4.40
CA SER A 512 21.39 -22.77 -3.57
C SER A 512 22.86 -22.43 -3.81
N SER A 513 23.47 -21.72 -2.86
CA SER A 513 24.91 -21.54 -2.76
C SER A 513 25.56 -22.81 -2.19
N ALA A 514 25.87 -23.77 -3.06
CA ALA A 514 26.77 -24.88 -2.72
C ALA A 514 28.15 -24.61 -3.32
N PRO A 515 29.25 -24.68 -2.54
CA PRO A 515 30.60 -24.45 -3.06
C PRO A 515 31.01 -25.60 -3.98
N ARG A 516 31.38 -25.27 -5.23
CA ARG A 516 31.97 -26.21 -6.18
C ARG A 516 33.32 -26.71 -5.63
N ARG A 517 33.41 -28.00 -5.32
CA ARG A 517 34.69 -28.72 -5.14
C ARG A 517 35.41 -28.85 -6.51
N PRO A 518 36.75 -28.82 -6.56
CA PRO A 518 37.48 -29.05 -7.80
C PRO A 518 37.45 -30.54 -8.17
N SER A 519 37.11 -30.85 -9.42
CA SER A 519 37.12 -32.22 -9.95
C SER A 519 38.56 -32.69 -10.17
N ALA A 520 39.00 -33.66 -9.38
CA ALA A 520 40.21 -34.42 -9.62
C ALA A 520 40.02 -35.34 -10.84
N SER A 521 40.92 -35.19 -11.81
CA SER A 521 41.01 -36.08 -12.96
C SER A 521 41.40 -37.49 -12.51
N ARG A 522 40.62 -38.49 -12.92
CA ARG A 522 41.00 -39.91 -12.83
C ARG A 522 41.15 -40.47 -14.23
N ALA A 523 42.38 -40.88 -14.50
CA ALA A 523 42.85 -41.54 -15.70
C ALA A 523 42.12 -42.84 -16.01
N ARG A 524 42.11 -43.21 -17.30
CA ARG A 524 42.21 -44.61 -17.75
C ARG A 524 43.16 -44.73 -18.96
N PRO A 525 43.84 -45.89 -19.13
CA PRO A 525 45.02 -46.04 -19.98
C PRO A 525 44.78 -46.87 -21.25
N SER A 526 45.62 -46.69 -22.29
CA SER A 526 46.31 -47.77 -23.05
C SER A 526 47.07 -47.23 -24.28
N SER A 527 48.39 -47.37 -24.21
CA SER A 527 49.51 -47.46 -25.20
C SER A 527 49.24 -47.98 -26.63
N PRO A 528 50.26 -48.10 -27.53
CA PRO A 528 51.46 -47.26 -27.81
C PRO A 528 51.75 -47.07 -29.33
N SER A 529 52.70 -46.22 -29.72
CA SER A 529 53.81 -46.60 -30.65
C SER A 529 54.74 -45.44 -31.03
N SER A 530 56.02 -45.79 -31.10
CA SER A 530 57.11 -45.22 -31.92
C SER A 530 57.59 -43.76 -31.70
N THR A 531 58.70 -43.67 -30.97
CA THR A 531 59.88 -42.80 -31.23
C THR A 531 60.45 -42.99 -32.68
N PRO A 532 61.42 -42.19 -33.21
CA PRO A 532 62.44 -41.39 -32.48
C PRO A 532 62.92 -40.04 -33.09
N ARG A 533 63.41 -39.15 -32.17
CA ARG A 533 64.68 -38.35 -32.23
C ARG A 533 64.84 -37.21 -33.28
N PRO A 534 65.89 -36.35 -33.19
CA PRO A 534 66.27 -35.44 -32.09
C PRO A 534 66.81 -34.06 -32.59
N TRP A 535 67.45 -33.28 -31.71
CA TRP A 535 68.42 -32.15 -31.87
C TRP A 535 67.97 -30.87 -31.11
N ARG A 536 68.61 -30.52 -29.99
CA ARG A 536 69.77 -29.58 -29.81
C ARG A 536 69.41 -28.15 -30.29
N SER A 537 69.69 -27.04 -29.63
CA SER A 537 70.54 -26.68 -28.48
C SER A 537 70.47 -25.16 -28.25
N GLY A 538 70.81 -24.68 -27.03
CA GLY A 538 71.20 -23.29 -26.71
C GLY A 538 70.28 -22.66 -25.66
N LYS A 539 70.68 -22.40 -24.39
CA LYS A 539 71.65 -21.38 -23.89
C LYS A 539 71.45 -20.03 -24.59
N SER A 540 71.33 -18.88 -23.95
CA SER A 540 71.63 -18.39 -22.59
C SER A 540 71.18 -16.92 -22.53
N GLY A 541 70.91 -16.38 -21.34
CA GLY A 541 70.67 -14.94 -21.11
C GLY A 541 69.83 -14.72 -19.88
#